data_AF-A0A349M147-F1
#
_entry.id   AF-A0A349M147-F1
#
_cell.length_a   1.000
_cell.length_b   1.000
_cell.length_c   1.000
_cell.angle_alpha   90.00
_cell.angle_beta   90.00
_cell.angle_gamma   90.00
#
_symmetry.space_group_name_H-M   'P 1'
#
loop_
_entity.id
_entity.type
_entity.pdbx_description
1 polymer ?
#
loop_
_entity_poly.entity_id
_entity_poly.type
_entity_poly.pdbx_seq_one_letter_code
_entity_poly.pdbx_strand_id
1 'polypeptide(L)' 'MNNWYLLAAIPVFGLLVLVHEFGHFITAKWAGIRVEEFGLGFPP' A
#
# COMPACT_ATOMS: atom_id res chain seq x y z
N MET A 1 18.07 -23.81 -9.18
CA MET A 1 16.83 -23.14 -8.70
C MET A 1 17.04 -21.66 -8.92
N ASN A 2 16.23 -21.01 -9.74
CA ASN A 2 16.49 -19.62 -10.12
C ASN A 2 15.93 -18.69 -9.03
N ASN A 3 16.80 -17.87 -8.44
CA ASN A 3 16.48 -17.02 -7.27
C ASN A 3 15.78 -15.70 -7.64
N TRP A 4 15.28 -15.56 -8.88
CA TRP A 4 14.62 -14.34 -9.37
C TRP A 4 13.34 -14.01 -8.60
N TYR A 5 12.68 -15.01 -7.99
CA TYR A 5 11.50 -14.80 -7.16
C TYR A 5 11.76 -13.86 -5.97
N LEU A 6 12.97 -13.92 -5.39
CA LEU A 6 13.33 -13.04 -4.27
C LEU A 6 13.44 -11.58 -4.71
N LEU A 7 13.95 -11.35 -5.92
CA LEU A 7 14.03 -10.01 -6.50
C LEU A 7 12.64 -9.50 -6.94
N ALA A 8 11.78 -10.39 -7.44
CA ALA A 8 10.41 -10.06 -7.82
C ALA A 8 9.51 -9.73 -6.60
N ALA A 9 9.81 -10.26 -5.41
CA ALA A 9 9.02 -10.00 -4.21
C ALA A 9 9.00 -8.50 -3.84
N ILE A 10 10.12 -7.78 -4.00
CA ILE A 10 10.25 -6.38 -3.59
C ILE A 10 9.23 -5.46 -4.29
N PRO A 11 9.16 -5.40 -5.63
CA PRO A 11 8.18 -4.54 -6.32
C PRO A 11 6.74 -5.04 -6.15
N VAL A 12 6.53 -6.35 -6.03
CA VAL A 12 5.18 -6.92 -5.85
C VAL A 12 4.62 -6.53 -4.48
N PHE A 13 5.40 -6.69 -3.41
CA PHE A 13 4.98 -6.24 -2.07
C PHE A 13 4.83 -4.72 -2.01
N GLY A 14 5.71 -3.96 -2.64
CA GLY A 14 5.57 -2.50 -2.74
C GLY A 14 4.26 -2.07 -3.39
N LEU A 15 3.91 -2.70 -4.52
CA LEU A 15 2.66 -2.42 -5.22
C LEU A 15 1.43 -2.87 -4.42
N LEU A 16 1.51 -4.03 -3.76
CA LEU A 16 0.44 -4.55 -2.91
C LEU A 16 0.12 -3.58 -1.77
N VAL A 17 1.15 -3.10 -1.06
CA VAL A 17 1.00 -2.13 0.03
C VAL A 17 0.43 -0.81 -0.49
N LEU A 18 0.90 -0.33 -1.64
CA LEU A 18 0.38 0.88 -2.26
C LEU A 18 -1.11 0.79 -2.57
N VAL A 19 -1.54 -0.31 -3.20
CA VAL A 19 -2.96 -0.53 -3.50
C VAL A 19 -3.78 -0.70 -2.21
N HIS A 20 -3.22 -1.33 -1.19
CA HIS A 20 -3.87 -1.51 0.12
C HIS A 20 -4.15 -0.17 0.81
N GLU A 21 -3.14 0.68 0.97
CA GLU A 21 -3.30 1.99 1.60
C GLU A 21 -4.15 2.94 0.76
N PHE A 22 -4.07 2.84 -0.58
CA PHE A 22 -4.97 3.57 -1.47
C PHE A 22 -6.44 3.16 -1.29
N GLY A 23 -6.71 1.88 -1.01
CA GLY A 23 -8.04 1.39 -0.67
C GLY A 23 -8.58 2.00 0.64
N HIS A 24 -7.72 2.11 1.66
CA HIS A 24 -8.08 2.81 2.91
C HIS A 24 -8.38 4.29 2.66
N PHE A 25 -7.55 4.97 1.85
CA PHE A 25 -7.76 6.38 1.51
C PHE A 25 -9.10 6.61 0.82
N ILE A 26 -9.44 5.79 -0.19
CA ILE A 26 -10.73 5.88 -0.88
C ILE A 26 -11.88 5.63 0.10
N THR A 27 -11.77 4.59 0.93
CA THR A 27 -12.81 4.23 1.90
C THR A 27 -13.03 5.35 2.92
N ALA A 28 -11.95 5.96 3.43
CA ALA A 28 -12.03 7.10 4.33
C ALA A 28 -12.70 8.31 3.67
N LYS A 29 -12.35 8.61 2.41
CA LYS A 29 -12.98 9.70 1.65
C LYS A 29 -14.47 9.45 1.40
N TRP A 30 -14.85 8.21 1.11
CA TRP A 30 -16.26 7.83 0.95
C TRP A 30 -17.05 7.88 2.25
N ALA A 31 -16.42 7.55 3.37
CA ALA A 31 -17.01 7.67 4.70
C ALA A 31 -17.08 9.11 5.23
N GLY A 32 -16.57 10.11 4.48
CA GLY A 32 -16.51 11.50 4.92
C GLY A 32 -15.46 11.76 6.00
N ILE A 33 -14.50 10.84 6.19
CA ILE A 33 -13.41 10.97 7.14
C ILE A 33 -12.34 11.88 6.53
N ARG A 34 -11.90 12.88 7.29
CA ARG A 34 -10.80 13.76 6.90
C ARG A 34 -9.48 12.98 7.03
N VAL A 35 -8.77 12.85 5.92
CA VAL A 35 -7.42 12.26 5.87
C VAL A 35 -6.42 13.40 5.89
N GLU A 36 -5.57 13.47 6.92
CA GLU A 36 -4.52 14.49 7.03
C GLU A 36 -3.30 14.16 6.17
N GLU A 37 -2.90 12.88 6.11
CA GLU A 37 -1.73 12.42 5.34
C GLU A 37 -1.99 11.05 4.69
N PHE A 38 -1.42 10.88 3.49
CA PHE A 38 -1.35 9.59 2.80
C PHE A 38 0.08 9.05 2.95
N GLY A 39 0.24 8.06 3.82
CA GLY A 39 1.50 7.36 4.04
C GLY A 39 1.62 6.12 3.15
N LEU A 40 2.86 5.76 2.81
CA LEU A 40 3.20 4.45 2.24
C LEU A 40 4.02 3.65 3.25
N GLY A 41 3.43 2.65 3.89
CA GLY A 41 4.11 1.74 4.83
C GLY A 41 3.42 1.55 6.18
N PHE A 42 4.05 2.00 7.26
CA PHE A 42 3.52 1.94 8.62
C PHE A 42 3.23 3.35 9.12
N PRO A 43 2.00 3.88 8.92
CA PRO A 43 1.51 4.95 9.78
C PRO A 43 1.37 4.42 11.24
N PRO A 44 1.46 5.29 12.26
CA PRO A 44 1.37 4.89 13.67
C PRO A 44 0.01 4.31 14.06
#